data_AF-A0A1S9BR72-F1
#
_entry.id   AF-A0A1S9BR72-F1
#
_cell.length_a   1.000
_cell.length_b   1.000
_cell.length_c   1.000
_cell.angle_alpha   90.00
_cell.angle_beta   90.00
_cell.angle_gamma   90.00
#
_symmetry.space_group_name_H-M   'P 1'
#
loop_
_entity.id
_entity.type
_entity.pdbx_description
1 polymer ?
#
loop_
_entity_poly.entity_id
_entity_poly.type
_entity_poly.pdbx_seq_one_letter_code
_entity_poly.pdbx_strand_id
1 'polypeptide(L)'
;MISVERNLLYMIKFMDASIEDKYKCRLKLAFGKYQIVNNSVIINLEDKDVSIDEGDKEDLSIDFSGWEPSYKNLNNLILHNDSLLTALSKYKKYGLKRGIFLKDIYYKMYWKDRPEEIERSECGRKWIDYEKMLKDNNIVFDCYNQFGIWSTRLDNINNTLSSSFRYGDHLMILRPLPLCKYAVSDLEIVGDKFKTLYHGEIKDPETIAAVIKYSGIDITDQIKKDL
;
A
#
# COMPACT_ATOMS: atom_id res chain seq x y z
N MET A 1 -15.70 -6.26 22.04
CA MET A 1 -14.56 -6.33 22.99
C MET A 1 -13.85 -7.65 22.74
N ILE A 2 -12.64 -7.60 22.18
CA ILE A 2 -11.68 -8.70 22.25
C ILE A 2 -10.45 -8.03 22.87
N SER A 3 -10.22 -8.27 24.15
CA SER A 3 -8.95 -7.95 24.79
C SER A 3 -7.97 -9.03 24.36
N VAL A 4 -7.10 -8.69 23.42
CA VAL A 4 -5.88 -9.47 23.22
C VAL A 4 -4.83 -8.79 24.08
N GLU A 5 -4.40 -9.49 25.12
CA GLU A 5 -3.17 -9.18 25.86
C GLU A 5 -2.06 -8.96 24.83
N ARG A 6 -1.68 -7.70 24.61
CA ARG A 6 -0.44 -7.40 23.91
C ARG A 6 0.66 -7.84 24.86
N ASN A 7 1.28 -8.99 24.56
CA ASN A 7 2.65 -9.23 24.95
C ASN A 7 3.43 -7.95 24.66
N LEU A 8 4.15 -7.44 25.66
CA LEU A 8 5.05 -6.29 25.50
C LEU A 8 5.96 -6.58 24.30
N LEU A 9 5.62 -5.99 23.14
CA LEU A 9 6.44 -6.08 21.94
C LEU A 9 7.77 -5.42 22.31
N TYR A 10 8.87 -6.15 22.12
CA TYR A 10 10.20 -5.63 22.36
C TYR A 10 10.40 -4.37 21.50
N MET A 11 10.87 -3.29 22.13
CA MET A 11 11.10 -2.02 21.44
C MET A 11 12.58 -1.90 21.08
N ILE A 12 12.86 -1.63 19.81
CA ILE A 12 14.21 -1.36 19.32
C ILE A 12 14.33 0.06 18.78
N LYS A 13 15.56 0.58 18.73
CA LYS A 13 15.86 1.81 17.99
C LYS A 13 15.94 1.53 16.49
N PHE A 14 15.55 2.52 15.68
CA PHE A 14 15.61 2.41 14.23
C PHE A 14 17.01 2.13 13.71
N MET A 15 18.05 2.77 14.28
CA MET A 15 19.44 2.51 13.89
C MET A 15 19.86 1.05 14.06
N ASP A 16 19.35 0.38 15.09
CA ASP A 16 19.66 -1.02 15.42
C ASP A 16 18.78 -2.01 14.65
N ALA A 17 17.77 -1.52 13.93
CA ALA A 17 16.88 -2.36 13.14
C ALA A 17 17.60 -2.94 11.90
N SER A 18 17.17 -4.15 11.52
CA SER A 18 17.63 -4.79 10.28
C SER A 18 17.31 -3.93 9.06
N ILE A 19 17.97 -4.18 7.93
CA ILE A 19 17.70 -3.47 6.67
C ILE A 19 16.22 -3.63 6.26
N GLU A 20 15.67 -4.83 6.41
CA GLU A 20 14.25 -5.13 6.14
C GLU A 20 13.31 -4.37 7.07
N ASP A 21 13.61 -4.32 8.36
CA ASP A 21 12.79 -3.59 9.33
C ASP A 21 12.85 -2.08 9.08
N LYS A 22 14.02 -1.55 8.71
CA LYS A 22 14.17 -0.15 8.28
C LYS A 22 13.33 0.14 7.04
N TYR A 23 13.30 -0.78 6.07
CA TYR A 23 12.45 -0.68 4.88
C TYR A 23 10.95 -0.65 5.25
N LYS A 24 10.50 -1.59 6.08
CA LYS A 24 9.12 -1.65 6.61
C LYS A 24 8.74 -0.36 7.35
N CYS A 25 9.66 0.19 8.15
CA CYS A 25 9.45 1.45 8.85
C CYS A 25 9.24 2.61 7.88
N ARG A 26 10.09 2.76 6.86
CA ARG A 26 9.94 3.81 5.84
C ARG A 26 8.59 3.72 5.12
N LEU A 27 8.16 2.52 4.74
CA LEU A 27 6.83 2.30 4.16
C LEU A 27 5.71 2.74 5.10
N LYS A 28 5.74 2.30 6.36
CA LYS A 28 4.72 2.68 7.35
C LYS A 28 4.70 4.19 7.60
N LEU A 29 5.85 4.87 7.59
CA LEU A 29 5.91 6.33 7.64
C LEU A 29 5.21 6.96 6.43
N ALA A 30 5.51 6.52 5.20
CA ALA A 30 4.85 7.02 3.99
C ALA A 30 3.34 6.75 3.97
N PHE A 31 2.89 5.69 4.63
CA PHE A 31 1.46 5.37 4.70
C PHE A 31 0.77 6.01 5.92
N GLY A 32 1.50 6.82 6.71
CA GLY A 32 0.96 7.47 7.91
C GLY A 32 0.65 6.50 9.05
N LYS A 33 1.18 5.28 9.01
CA LYS A 33 0.95 4.19 9.97
C LYS A 33 1.96 4.22 11.12
N TYR A 34 1.90 5.28 11.92
CA TYR A 34 2.80 5.48 13.07
C TYR A 34 2.16 6.31 14.16
N GLN A 35 2.74 6.27 15.36
CA GLN A 35 2.33 7.09 16.50
C GLN A 35 3.46 8.04 16.89
N ILE A 36 3.12 9.21 17.42
CA ILE A 36 4.11 10.13 17.99
C ILE A 36 3.85 10.15 19.50
N VAL A 37 4.84 9.74 20.28
CA VAL A 37 4.76 9.57 21.74
C VAL A 37 6.08 10.05 22.34
N ASN A 38 6.04 10.92 23.36
CA ASN A 38 7.21 11.35 24.15
C ASN A 38 8.47 11.68 23.31
N ASN A 39 8.34 12.57 22.33
CA ASN A 39 9.43 12.96 21.40
C ASN A 39 10.02 11.80 20.58
N SER A 40 9.26 10.74 20.34
CA SER A 40 9.64 9.67 19.44
C SER A 40 8.46 9.28 18.55
N VAL A 41 8.77 8.73 17.40
CA VAL A 41 7.83 8.09 16.51
C VAL A 41 7.91 6.59 16.73
N ILE A 42 6.78 5.98 17.05
CA ILE A 42 6.66 4.54 17.24
C ILE A 42 6.02 3.92 16.01
N ILE A 43 6.75 2.99 15.40
CA ILE A 43 6.29 2.13 14.32
C ILE A 43 6.04 0.75 14.88
N ASN A 44 4.80 0.30 14.84
CA ASN A 44 4.49 -1.08 15.17
C ASN A 44 4.78 -1.98 13.96
N LEU A 45 5.70 -2.92 14.11
CA LEU A 45 5.87 -4.05 13.21
C LEU A 45 5.13 -5.27 13.80
N GLU A 46 5.18 -6.41 13.13
CA GLU A 46 4.40 -7.59 13.51
C GLU A 46 4.83 -8.21 14.83
N ASP A 47 6.14 -8.21 15.09
CA ASP A 47 6.81 -8.89 16.18
C ASP A 47 7.57 -7.94 17.13
N LYS A 48 7.67 -6.66 16.77
CA LYS A 48 8.39 -5.64 17.54
C LYS A 48 7.85 -4.24 17.29
N ASP A 49 8.21 -3.32 18.18
CA ASP A 49 8.04 -1.88 17.95
C ASP A 49 9.40 -1.25 17.63
N VAL A 50 9.41 -0.32 16.68
CA VAL A 50 10.61 0.46 16.32
C VAL A 50 10.39 1.91 16.72
N SER A 51 11.28 2.42 17.56
CA SER A 51 11.34 3.82 17.94
C SER A 51 12.27 4.57 17.00
N ILE A 52 11.77 5.69 16.50
CA ILE A 52 12.47 6.66 15.67
C ILE A 52 12.50 7.99 16.42
N ASP A 53 13.65 8.65 16.50
CA ASP A 53 13.80 9.98 17.10
C ASP A 53 14.53 10.95 16.17
N GLU A 54 14.77 12.18 16.64
CA GLU A 54 15.40 13.24 15.82
C GLU A 54 16.79 12.84 15.29
N GLY A 55 17.51 11.94 15.99
CA GLY A 55 18.82 11.44 15.54
C GLY A 55 18.74 10.58 14.28
N ASP A 56 17.59 9.98 13.98
CA ASP A 56 17.39 9.10 12.82
C ASP A 56 17.10 9.87 11.51
N LYS A 57 17.01 11.21 11.57
CA LYS A 57 16.57 12.04 10.45
C LYS A 57 17.43 11.85 9.19
N GLU A 58 18.76 11.80 9.35
CA GLU A 58 19.68 11.66 8.22
C GLU A 58 19.44 10.34 7.48
N ASP A 59 19.35 9.23 8.20
CA ASP A 59 19.05 7.92 7.61
C ASP A 59 17.66 7.84 6.96
N LEU A 60 16.67 8.54 7.49
CA LEU A 60 15.33 8.60 6.90
C LEU A 60 15.24 9.50 5.67
N SER A 61 16.18 10.44 5.53
CA SER A 61 16.27 11.40 4.43
C SER A 61 16.99 10.86 3.18
N ILE A 62 17.64 9.69 3.30
CA ILE A 62 18.21 8.96 2.17
C ILE A 62 17.12 8.74 1.12
N ASP A 63 17.45 9.01 -0.15
CA ASP A 63 16.48 8.89 -1.24
C ASP A 63 16.00 7.45 -1.41
N PHE A 64 14.80 7.20 -0.89
CA PHE A 64 14.07 5.95 -1.01
C PHE A 64 13.01 6.01 -2.13
N SER A 65 12.78 7.19 -2.71
CA SER A 65 11.67 7.44 -3.63
C SER A 65 11.84 6.78 -5.01
N GLY A 66 13.08 6.50 -5.41
CA GLY A 66 13.35 5.69 -6.61
C GLY A 66 12.90 4.23 -6.48
N TRP A 67 12.87 3.70 -5.26
CA TRP A 67 12.45 2.32 -4.98
C TRP A 67 10.96 2.25 -4.62
N GLU A 68 10.46 3.24 -3.89
CA GLU A 68 9.08 3.34 -3.45
C GLU A 68 8.56 4.78 -3.65
N PRO A 69 7.95 5.07 -4.81
CA PRO A 69 7.51 6.41 -5.19
C PRO A 69 6.56 7.07 -4.18
N SER A 70 5.78 6.28 -3.44
CA SER A 70 4.90 6.79 -2.37
C SER A 70 5.66 7.49 -1.25
N TYR A 71 6.95 7.20 -1.07
CA TYR A 71 7.80 7.86 -0.06
C TYR A 71 8.27 9.25 -0.48
N LYS A 72 8.19 9.60 -1.78
CA LYS A 72 8.67 10.89 -2.32
C LYS A 72 8.16 12.11 -1.55
N ASN A 73 6.86 12.14 -1.28
CA ASN A 73 6.22 13.25 -0.56
C ASN A 73 6.71 13.38 0.88
N LEU A 74 6.94 12.25 1.55
CA LEU A 74 7.48 12.24 2.90
C LEU A 74 8.96 12.64 2.90
N ASN A 75 9.76 12.09 1.98
CA ASN A 75 11.19 12.38 1.90
C ASN A 75 11.46 13.88 1.72
N ASN A 76 10.71 14.52 0.82
CA ASN A 76 10.79 15.95 0.61
C ASN A 76 10.48 16.74 1.90
N LEU A 77 9.50 16.30 2.69
CA LEU A 77 9.19 16.96 3.97
C LEU A 77 10.30 16.77 5.00
N ILE A 78 10.89 15.57 5.10
CA ILE A 78 11.99 15.29 6.03
C ILE A 78 13.21 16.16 5.69
N LEU A 79 13.57 16.26 4.41
CA LEU A 79 14.71 17.04 3.94
C LEU A 79 14.58 18.56 4.19
N HIS A 80 13.37 19.11 4.07
CA HIS A 80 13.13 20.57 4.14
C HIS A 80 12.64 21.07 5.50
N ASN A 81 12.53 20.21 6.52
CA ASN A 81 12.16 20.63 7.88
C ASN A 81 13.33 20.37 8.82
N ASP A 82 13.61 21.30 9.73
CA ASP A 82 14.71 21.13 10.71
C ASP A 82 14.46 19.97 11.68
N SER A 83 13.21 19.80 12.13
CA SER A 83 12.79 18.71 13.02
C SER A 83 12.04 17.61 12.27
N LEU A 84 12.48 16.37 12.46
CA LEU A 84 11.83 15.15 11.97
C LEU A 84 10.43 15.00 12.56
N LEU A 85 10.25 15.20 13.87
CA LEU A 85 8.95 15.07 14.53
C LEU A 85 7.96 16.11 14.00
N THR A 86 8.44 17.31 13.69
CA THR A 86 7.62 18.36 13.05
C THR A 86 7.21 17.94 11.64
N ALA A 87 8.16 17.42 10.85
CA ALA A 87 7.88 16.93 9.50
C ALA A 87 6.83 15.81 9.50
N LEU A 88 6.99 14.81 10.37
CA LEU A 88 6.08 13.69 10.52
C LEU A 88 4.71 14.13 11.05
N SER A 89 4.66 15.02 12.04
CA SER A 89 3.38 15.58 12.52
C SER A 89 2.60 16.28 11.39
N LYS A 90 3.29 17.07 10.55
CA LYS A 90 2.68 17.69 9.36
C LYS A 90 2.22 16.64 8.35
N TYR A 91 3.05 15.63 8.08
CA TYR A 91 2.73 14.57 7.13
C TYR A 91 1.50 13.76 7.54
N LYS A 92 1.39 13.35 8.81
CA LYS A 92 0.21 12.62 9.32
C LYS A 92 -1.09 13.41 9.15
N LYS A 93 -1.01 14.74 9.25
CA LYS A 93 -2.16 15.63 9.11
C LYS A 93 -2.52 15.89 7.65
N TYR A 94 -1.53 16.16 6.79
CA TYR A 94 -1.74 16.72 5.45
C TYR A 94 -1.14 15.93 4.29
N GLY A 95 -0.23 15.00 4.56
CA GLY A 95 0.51 14.26 3.53
C GLY A 95 -0.29 13.15 2.84
N LEU A 96 -1.36 12.67 3.48
CA LEU A 96 -2.27 11.68 2.90
C LEU A 96 -3.53 12.34 2.36
N LYS A 97 -4.00 11.90 1.20
CA LYS A 97 -5.19 12.44 0.53
C LYS A 97 -6.44 11.67 0.95
N ARG A 98 -7.52 12.37 1.27
CA ARG A 98 -8.83 11.72 1.53
C ARG A 98 -9.42 11.17 0.24
N GLY A 99 -10.07 10.01 0.32
CA GLY A 99 -10.67 9.34 -0.83
C GLY A 99 -11.72 10.16 -1.56
N ILE A 100 -12.44 11.05 -0.87
CA ILE A 100 -13.42 11.96 -1.52
C ILE A 100 -12.79 12.89 -2.57
N PHE A 101 -11.47 13.13 -2.49
CA PHE A 101 -10.72 13.95 -3.44
C PHE A 101 -10.02 13.12 -4.53
N LEU A 102 -10.16 11.80 -4.50
CA LEU A 102 -9.61 10.86 -5.48
C LEU A 102 -10.75 10.40 -6.38
N LYS A 103 -10.83 10.96 -7.59
CA LYS A 103 -11.90 10.67 -8.55
C LYS A 103 -11.59 9.51 -9.49
N ASP A 104 -10.31 9.15 -9.58
CA ASP A 104 -9.84 8.12 -10.50
C ASP A 104 -10.33 6.73 -10.09
N ILE A 105 -10.36 5.84 -11.08
CA ILE A 105 -10.57 4.41 -10.89
C ILE A 105 -9.21 3.73 -10.84
N TYR A 106 -9.07 2.78 -9.94
CA TYR A 106 -7.84 2.03 -9.73
C TYR A 106 -8.10 0.56 -9.98
N TYR A 107 -7.04 -0.22 -10.06
CA TYR A 107 -7.12 -1.68 -10.06
C TYR A 107 -6.01 -2.28 -9.23
N LYS A 108 -6.23 -3.54 -8.87
CA LYS A 108 -5.23 -4.38 -8.27
C LYS A 108 -5.29 -5.76 -8.91
N MET A 109 -4.15 -6.25 -9.36
CA MET A 109 -3.99 -7.67 -9.67
C MET A 109 -3.75 -8.45 -8.38
N TYR A 110 -4.29 -9.66 -8.33
CA TYR A 110 -4.14 -10.55 -7.18
C TYR A 110 -4.22 -12.01 -7.61
N TRP A 111 -3.62 -12.87 -6.79
CA TRP A 111 -3.77 -14.31 -6.91
C TRP A 111 -5.01 -14.77 -6.18
N LYS A 112 -5.90 -15.48 -6.89
CA LYS A 112 -7.10 -16.09 -6.30
C LYS A 112 -6.75 -17.03 -5.16
N ASP A 113 -5.82 -17.92 -5.42
CA ASP A 113 -5.27 -18.86 -4.45
C ASP A 113 -3.94 -18.34 -3.91
N ARG A 114 -3.52 -18.85 -2.74
CA ARG A 114 -2.25 -18.45 -2.15
C ARG A 114 -1.09 -18.94 -3.02
N PRO A 115 -0.22 -18.05 -3.54
CA PRO A 115 0.95 -18.48 -4.30
C PRO A 115 1.99 -19.14 -3.36
N GLU A 116 2.85 -19.98 -3.92
CA GLU A 116 3.95 -20.61 -3.17
C GLU A 116 4.89 -19.56 -2.58
N GLU A 117 5.21 -18.53 -3.38
CA GLU A 117 6.03 -17.39 -2.98
C GLU A 117 5.24 -16.09 -3.11
N ILE A 118 5.40 -15.21 -2.13
CA ILE A 118 4.83 -13.85 -2.16
C ILE A 118 5.95 -12.90 -2.54
N GLU A 119 5.82 -12.24 -3.69
CA GLU A 119 6.79 -11.24 -4.16
C GLU A 119 7.02 -10.18 -3.07
N ARG A 120 8.28 -9.94 -2.71
CA ARG A 120 8.72 -8.99 -1.68
C ARG A 120 8.11 -9.23 -0.30
N SER A 121 7.89 -10.48 0.09
CA SER A 121 7.41 -10.85 1.43
C SER A 121 8.33 -10.36 2.55
N GLU A 122 9.64 -10.34 2.30
CA GLU A 122 10.69 -9.80 3.18
C GLU A 122 10.48 -8.32 3.50
N CYS A 123 9.87 -7.58 2.58
CA CYS A 123 9.51 -6.16 2.73
C CYS A 123 8.14 -5.95 3.42
N GLY A 124 7.51 -7.01 3.91
CA GLY A 124 6.22 -6.96 4.60
C GLY A 124 4.99 -7.12 3.71
N ARG A 125 5.16 -7.44 2.42
CA ARG A 125 4.02 -7.80 1.56
C ARG A 125 3.42 -9.12 2.02
N LYS A 126 2.09 -9.15 2.07
CA LYS A 126 1.33 -10.34 2.47
C LYS A 126 0.29 -10.69 1.42
N TRP A 127 0.06 -11.99 1.26
CA TRP A 127 -1.08 -12.47 0.51
C TRP A 127 -2.36 -12.26 1.34
N ILE A 128 -3.39 -11.75 0.67
CA ILE A 128 -4.72 -11.50 1.22
C ILE A 128 -5.71 -12.29 0.38
N ASP A 129 -6.53 -13.10 1.05
CA ASP A 129 -7.62 -13.85 0.44
C ASP A 129 -8.79 -12.90 0.09
N TYR A 130 -8.65 -12.23 -1.05
CA TYR A 130 -9.67 -11.29 -1.52
C TYR A 130 -10.96 -11.98 -1.95
N GLU A 131 -10.88 -13.19 -2.49
CA GLU A 131 -12.06 -13.99 -2.84
C GLU A 131 -12.94 -14.22 -1.62
N LYS A 132 -12.35 -14.60 -0.48
CA LYS A 132 -13.09 -14.74 0.77
C LYS A 132 -13.70 -13.42 1.24
N MET A 133 -13.00 -12.29 1.08
CA MET A 133 -13.56 -10.98 1.44
C MET A 133 -14.73 -10.56 0.54
N LEU A 134 -14.67 -10.92 -0.74
CA LEU A 134 -15.60 -10.47 -1.77
C LEU A 134 -16.89 -11.29 -1.84
N LYS A 135 -16.94 -12.46 -1.18
CA LYS A 135 -18.16 -13.29 -1.07
C LYS A 135 -19.35 -12.55 -0.47
N ASP A 136 -19.12 -11.75 0.57
CA ASP A 136 -20.18 -11.15 1.38
C ASP A 136 -20.18 -9.61 1.34
N ASN A 137 -19.17 -8.99 0.71
CA ASN A 137 -18.99 -7.54 0.74
C ASN A 137 -18.23 -7.04 -0.50
N ASN A 138 -18.52 -5.82 -0.94
CA ASN A 138 -17.78 -5.15 -2.00
C ASN A 138 -16.68 -4.22 -1.45
N ILE A 139 -16.19 -4.46 -0.24
CA ILE A 139 -15.09 -3.70 0.37
C ILE A 139 -13.95 -4.65 0.70
N VAL A 140 -12.80 -4.43 0.08
CA VAL A 140 -11.54 -5.09 0.44
C VAL A 140 -10.75 -4.23 1.41
N PHE A 141 -10.01 -4.86 2.31
CA PHE A 141 -9.21 -4.16 3.30
C PHE A 141 -7.94 -4.92 3.69
N ASP A 142 -6.92 -4.19 4.14
CA ASP A 142 -5.71 -4.77 4.72
C ASP A 142 -6.07 -5.44 6.05
N CYS A 143 -6.33 -6.74 6.02
CA CYS A 143 -6.74 -7.51 7.20
C CYS A 143 -5.63 -7.68 8.24
N TYR A 144 -4.37 -7.44 7.88
CA TYR A 144 -3.25 -7.43 8.82
C TYR A 144 -3.03 -6.05 9.44
N ASN A 145 -3.63 -5.00 8.86
CA ASN A 145 -3.47 -3.61 9.26
C ASN A 145 -1.98 -3.18 9.34
N GLN A 146 -1.17 -3.68 8.41
CA GLN A 146 0.29 -3.47 8.43
C GLN A 146 0.73 -2.44 7.39
N PHE A 147 0.47 -2.67 6.11
CA PHE A 147 1.06 -1.88 5.02
C PHE A 147 0.05 -1.36 3.98
N GLY A 148 -1.23 -1.69 4.12
CA GLY A 148 -2.27 -1.24 3.20
C GLY A 148 -2.36 -2.09 1.92
N ILE A 149 -3.23 -1.66 1.02
CA ILE A 149 -3.45 -2.26 -0.30
C ILE A 149 -2.96 -1.26 -1.35
N TRP A 150 -2.02 -1.69 -2.18
CA TRP A 150 -1.53 -0.95 -3.33
C TRP A 150 -2.47 -1.15 -4.51
N SER A 151 -2.85 -0.04 -5.14
CA SER A 151 -3.72 -0.03 -6.30
C SER A 151 -3.18 0.96 -7.32
N THR A 152 -3.08 0.54 -8.58
CA THR A 152 -2.57 1.33 -9.69
C THR A 152 -3.73 2.01 -10.40
N ARG A 153 -3.53 3.20 -10.98
CA ARG A 153 -4.58 3.85 -11.79
C ARG A 153 -4.97 2.98 -12.98
N LEU A 154 -6.26 2.82 -13.22
CA LEU A 154 -6.79 1.90 -14.24
C LEU A 154 -6.41 2.30 -15.68
N ASP A 155 -6.16 3.58 -15.92
CA ASP A 155 -5.64 4.06 -17.21
C ASP A 155 -4.23 3.53 -17.55
N ASN A 156 -3.52 2.95 -16.58
CA ASN A 156 -2.20 2.34 -16.75
C ASN A 156 -2.22 0.81 -16.85
N ILE A 157 -3.40 0.20 -17.08
CA ILE A 157 -3.56 -1.27 -17.05
C ILE A 157 -2.66 -2.02 -18.06
N ASN A 158 -2.43 -1.45 -19.25
CA ASN A 158 -1.60 -2.10 -20.27
C ASN A 158 -0.14 -2.31 -19.83
N ASN A 159 0.36 -1.52 -18.88
CA ASN A 159 1.74 -1.62 -18.40
C ASN A 159 1.97 -2.82 -17.46
N THR A 160 0.92 -3.37 -16.85
CA THR A 160 1.04 -4.45 -15.84
C THR A 160 0.47 -5.78 -16.30
N LEU A 161 -0.44 -5.78 -17.29
CA LEU A 161 -1.04 -7.01 -17.82
C LEU A 161 0.01 -8.01 -18.34
N SER A 162 1.06 -7.52 -19.00
CA SER A 162 2.19 -8.34 -19.48
C SER A 162 3.03 -8.96 -18.36
N SER A 163 2.77 -8.58 -17.11
CA SER A 163 3.42 -9.09 -15.89
C SER A 163 2.43 -9.81 -14.97
N SER A 164 1.33 -10.34 -15.53
CA SER A 164 0.32 -11.10 -14.77
C SER A 164 0.90 -12.29 -14.01
N PHE A 165 1.88 -12.98 -14.57
CA PHE A 165 2.62 -14.06 -13.89
C PHE A 165 3.31 -13.63 -12.59
N ARG A 166 3.53 -12.33 -12.36
CA ARG A 166 4.11 -11.79 -11.13
C ARG A 166 3.03 -11.29 -10.17
N TYR A 167 2.01 -10.61 -10.68
CA TYR A 167 1.08 -9.84 -9.85
C TYR A 167 -0.26 -10.52 -9.59
N GLY A 168 -0.62 -11.55 -10.35
CA GLY A 168 -1.87 -12.28 -10.18
C GLY A 168 -2.55 -12.66 -11.49
N ASP A 169 -3.38 -13.69 -11.40
CA ASP A 169 -4.27 -14.17 -12.46
C ASP A 169 -5.66 -13.51 -12.44
N HIS A 170 -5.99 -12.81 -11.36
CA HIS A 170 -7.24 -12.07 -11.19
C HIS A 170 -6.99 -10.56 -11.08
N LEU A 171 -8.04 -9.80 -11.37
CA LEU A 171 -8.06 -8.35 -11.27
C LEU A 171 -9.30 -7.89 -10.51
N MET A 172 -9.13 -6.87 -9.66
CA MET A 172 -10.23 -6.12 -9.06
C MET A 172 -10.16 -4.65 -9.49
N ILE A 173 -11.30 -4.07 -9.83
CA ILE A 173 -11.48 -2.65 -10.12
C ILE A 173 -11.93 -1.95 -8.85
N LEU A 174 -11.20 -0.92 -8.44
CA LEU A 174 -11.28 -0.30 -7.13
C LEU A 174 -11.61 1.18 -7.20
N ARG A 175 -12.33 1.65 -6.19
CA ARG A 175 -12.54 3.06 -5.91
C ARG A 175 -12.19 3.37 -4.44
N PRO A 176 -11.51 4.50 -4.17
CA PRO A 176 -11.28 4.97 -2.82
C PRO A 176 -12.60 5.20 -2.07
N LEU A 177 -12.67 4.73 -0.83
CA LEU A 177 -13.72 5.10 0.12
C LEU A 177 -13.57 6.58 0.55
N PRO A 178 -14.66 7.38 0.58
CA PRO A 178 -14.59 8.84 0.77
C PRO A 178 -13.85 9.31 2.02
N LEU A 179 -14.04 8.62 3.14
CA LEU A 179 -13.51 9.01 4.45
C LEU A 179 -12.12 8.43 4.75
N CYS A 180 -11.66 7.45 3.98
CA CYS A 180 -10.33 6.86 4.14
C CYS A 180 -9.25 7.81 3.61
N LYS A 181 -8.04 7.67 4.12
CA LYS A 181 -6.84 8.39 3.66
C LYS A 181 -5.96 7.45 2.86
N TYR A 182 -5.28 8.00 1.85
CA TYR A 182 -4.43 7.25 0.93
C TYR A 182 -3.11 7.98 0.76
N ALA A 183 -2.01 7.21 0.73
CA ALA A 183 -0.75 7.68 0.18
C ALA A 183 -0.88 7.69 -1.34
N VAL A 184 -0.41 8.76 -1.98
CA VAL A 184 -0.58 8.98 -3.42
C VAL A 184 0.78 9.18 -4.07
N SER A 185 1.05 8.42 -5.12
CA SER A 185 2.15 8.63 -6.06
C SER A 185 1.58 8.95 -7.45
N ASP A 186 2.46 9.09 -8.46
CA ASP A 186 2.05 9.46 -9.81
C ASP A 186 1.13 8.40 -10.47
N LEU A 187 1.39 7.12 -10.18
CA LEU A 187 0.70 5.98 -10.80
C LEU A 187 -0.17 5.17 -9.83
N GLU A 188 0.06 5.29 -8.52
CA GLU A 188 -0.52 4.40 -7.54
C GLU A 188 -1.07 5.13 -6.33
N ILE A 189 -1.97 4.45 -5.64
CA ILE A 189 -2.36 4.81 -4.28
C ILE A 189 -2.25 3.60 -3.36
N VAL A 190 -1.95 3.89 -2.09
CA VAL A 190 -1.91 2.89 -1.02
C VAL A 190 -2.88 3.32 0.06
N GLY A 191 -3.80 2.43 0.44
CA GLY A 191 -4.76 2.70 1.50
C GLY A 191 -5.27 1.43 2.17
N ASP A 192 -5.94 1.59 3.31
CA ASP A 192 -6.37 0.44 4.12
C ASP A 192 -7.60 -0.26 3.58
N LYS A 193 -8.44 0.45 2.82
CA LYS A 193 -9.75 -0.03 2.37
C LYS A 193 -10.09 0.54 1.01
N PHE A 194 -10.75 -0.26 0.20
CA PHE A 194 -11.26 0.14 -1.11
C PHE A 194 -12.64 -0.43 -1.33
N LYS A 195 -13.47 0.28 -2.10
CA LYS A 195 -14.68 -0.29 -2.66
C LYS A 195 -14.34 -0.99 -3.97
N THR A 196 -14.70 -2.25 -4.07
CA THR A 196 -14.61 -3.05 -5.29
C THR A 196 -15.84 -2.79 -6.16
N LEU A 197 -15.59 -2.44 -7.42
CA LEU A 197 -16.61 -2.21 -8.44
C LEU A 197 -16.86 -3.45 -9.29
N TYR A 198 -15.80 -4.24 -9.50
CA TYR A 198 -15.79 -5.49 -10.25
C TYR A 198 -14.56 -6.31 -9.84
N HIS A 199 -14.63 -7.63 -9.92
CA HIS A 199 -13.45 -8.50 -9.88
C HIS A 199 -13.69 -9.77 -10.71
N GLY A 200 -12.61 -10.38 -11.19
CA GLY A 200 -12.66 -11.63 -11.95
C GLY A 200 -11.30 -12.04 -12.51
N GLU A 201 -11.26 -13.20 -13.14
CA GLU A 201 -10.08 -13.70 -13.85
C GLU A 201 -9.73 -12.77 -15.03
N ILE A 202 -8.45 -12.44 -15.22
CA ILE A 202 -8.03 -11.45 -16.22
C ILE A 202 -8.44 -11.83 -17.64
N LYS A 203 -8.36 -13.13 -17.97
CA LYS A 203 -8.65 -13.66 -19.31
C LYS A 203 -10.15 -13.85 -19.57
N ASP A 204 -10.99 -13.66 -18.55
CA ASP A 204 -12.42 -13.83 -18.67
C ASP A 204 -13.06 -12.66 -19.48
N PRO A 205 -13.94 -12.95 -20.46
CA PRO A 205 -14.58 -11.91 -21.28
C PRO A 205 -15.36 -10.86 -20.48
N GLU A 206 -15.99 -11.23 -19.35
CA GLU A 206 -16.71 -10.28 -18.50
C GLU A 206 -15.73 -9.34 -17.79
N THR A 207 -14.56 -9.84 -17.39
CA THR A 207 -13.49 -9.01 -16.81
C THR A 207 -12.95 -8.02 -17.84
N ILE A 208 -12.72 -8.46 -19.07
CA ILE A 208 -12.30 -7.58 -20.17
C ILE A 208 -13.34 -6.49 -20.42
N ALA A 209 -14.62 -6.87 -20.52
CA ALA A 209 -15.72 -5.92 -20.70
C ALA A 209 -15.82 -4.92 -19.54
N ALA A 210 -15.60 -5.36 -18.29
CA ALA A 210 -15.57 -4.48 -17.13
C ALA A 210 -14.39 -3.49 -17.19
N VAL A 211 -13.18 -3.95 -17.55
CA VAL A 211 -12.03 -3.06 -17.73
C VAL A 211 -12.33 -2.01 -18.79
N ILE A 212 -12.86 -2.40 -19.95
CA ILE A 212 -13.21 -1.48 -21.04
C ILE A 212 -14.24 -0.46 -20.55
N LYS A 213 -15.29 -0.92 -19.84
CA LYS A 213 -16.34 -0.06 -19.29
C LYS A 213 -15.80 1.00 -18.33
N TYR A 214 -14.84 0.64 -17.46
CA TYR A 214 -14.35 1.54 -16.41
C TYR A 214 -13.14 2.38 -16.82
N SER A 215 -12.38 1.94 -17.83
CA SER A 215 -11.15 2.61 -18.29
C SER A 215 -11.29 3.31 -19.64
N GLY A 216 -12.19 2.85 -20.50
CA GLY A 216 -12.25 3.22 -21.91
C GLY A 216 -11.12 2.60 -22.76
N ILE A 217 -10.30 1.71 -22.19
CA ILE A 217 -9.16 1.06 -22.83
C ILE A 217 -9.52 -0.37 -23.21
N ASP A 218 -9.36 -0.71 -24.48
CA ASP A 218 -9.44 -2.09 -24.96
C ASP A 218 -8.12 -2.83 -24.70
N ILE A 219 -8.21 -3.90 -23.92
CA ILE A 219 -7.07 -4.73 -23.49
C ILE A 219 -7.01 -6.09 -24.22
N THR A 220 -7.93 -6.32 -25.17
CA THR A 220 -8.12 -7.63 -25.81
C THR A 220 -6.86 -8.13 -26.52
N ASP A 221 -6.17 -7.25 -27.25
CA ASP A 221 -4.96 -7.62 -27.99
C ASP A 221 -3.76 -7.87 -27.08
N GLN A 222 -3.73 -7.23 -25.91
CA GLN A 222 -2.66 -7.41 -24.93
C GLN A 222 -2.76 -8.80 -24.28
N ILE A 223 -3.97 -9.22 -23.91
CA ILE A 223 -4.23 -10.53 -23.31
C ILE A 223 -3.94 -11.68 -24.30
N LYS A 224 -4.20 -11.47 -25.60
CA LYS A 224 -3.94 -12.49 -26.63
C LYS A 224 -2.45 -12.76 -26.88
N LYS A 225 -1.56 -11.81 -26.56
CA LYS A 225 -0.10 -11.96 -26.76
C LYS A 225 0.58 -12.82 -25.69
N ASP A 226 -0.11 -13.07 -24.57
CA ASP A 226 0.36 -13.89 -23.45
C ASP A 226 -0.25 -15.32 -23.48
N LEU A 227 -0.63 -15.79 -24.68
CA LEU A 227 -1.05 -17.17 -25.02
C LEU A 227 -0.08 -17.74 -26.07
#